data_AF-A0A969SH37-F1
#
_entry.id   AF-A0A969SH37-F1
#
_cell.length_a   1.000
_cell.length_b   1.000
_cell.length_c   1.000
_cell.angle_alpha   90.00
_cell.angle_beta   90.00
_cell.angle_gamma   90.00
#
_symmetry.space_group_name_H-M   'P 1'
#
loop_
_entity.id
_entity.type
_entity.pdbx_description
1 polymer ?
#
loop_
_entity_poly.entity_id
_entity_poly.type
_entity_poly.pdbx_seq_one_letter_code
_entity_poly.pdbx_strand_id
1 'polypeptide(L)'
;MTAAIPMTNEQIKELADQLQQDQNLWDQFVNLELDTEKRLTDAAAQGRWIDDPDVVLDPPKLPSMAMLVFDFLNRRYGPDHHLDRGSLILEIRRRARLQLGLPV
;
A
#
# COMPACT_ATOMS: atom_id res chain seq x y z
N MET A 1 10.16 3.63 -22.90
CA MET A 1 9.63 4.00 -21.57
C MET A 1 8.22 4.54 -21.81
N THR A 2 7.19 3.71 -21.63
CA THR A 2 5.79 4.17 -21.72
C THR A 2 5.47 4.97 -20.47
N ALA A 3 5.01 6.21 -20.64
CA ALA A 3 4.61 7.04 -19.51
C ALA A 3 3.44 6.38 -18.77
N ALA A 4 3.49 6.34 -17.44
CA ALA A 4 2.38 5.85 -16.64
C ALA A 4 1.17 6.78 -16.83
N ILE A 5 -0.01 6.18 -17.01
CA ILE A 5 -1.27 6.88 -17.19
C ILE A 5 -1.82 7.20 -15.79
N PRO A 6 -1.95 8.48 -15.41
CA PRO A 6 -2.53 8.83 -14.11
C PRO A 6 -4.00 8.38 -14.06
N MET A 7 -4.39 7.74 -12.96
CA MET A 7 -5.79 7.39 -12.71
C MET A 7 -6.56 8.62 -12.24
N THR A 8 -7.84 8.71 -12.59
CA THR A 8 -8.72 9.72 -12.02
C THR A 8 -9.02 9.42 -10.55
N ASN A 9 -9.39 10.44 -9.78
CA ASN A 9 -9.80 10.26 -8.38
C ASN A 9 -10.97 9.29 -8.23
N GLU A 10 -11.88 9.26 -9.21
CA GLU A 10 -13.01 8.33 -9.24
C GLU A 10 -12.55 6.90 -9.45
N GLN A 11 -11.65 6.67 -10.42
CA GLN A 11 -11.06 5.35 -10.65
C GLN A 11 -10.27 4.84 -9.43
N ILE A 12 -9.49 5.72 -8.79
CA ILE A 12 -8.75 5.36 -7.58
C ILE A 12 -9.71 4.90 -6.48
N LYS A 13 -10.80 5.66 -6.25
CA LYS A 13 -11.80 5.30 -5.25
C LYS A 13 -12.51 3.99 -5.59
N GLU A 14 -12.92 3.82 -6.84
CA GLU A 14 -13.60 2.60 -7.29
C GLU A 14 -12.72 1.36 -7.12
N LEU A 15 -11.44 1.46 -7.50
CA LEU A 15 -10.49 0.36 -7.33
C LEU A 15 -10.23 0.07 -5.85
N ALA A 16 -10.12 1.10 -5.01
CA ALA A 16 -9.99 0.92 -3.58
C ALA A 16 -11.25 0.30 -2.93
N ASP A 17 -12.45 0.68 -3.39
CA ASP A 17 -13.72 0.10 -2.93
C ASP A 17 -13.83 -1.38 -3.31
N GLN A 18 -13.48 -1.72 -4.56
CA GLN A 18 -13.47 -3.10 -5.05
C GLN A 18 -12.45 -3.95 -4.29
N LEU A 19 -11.29 -3.37 -3.99
CA LEU A 19 -10.25 -4.02 -3.23
C LEU A 19 -10.69 -4.29 -1.78
N GLN A 20 -11.45 -3.38 -1.17
CA GLN A 20 -12.05 -3.59 0.16
C GLN A 20 -13.11 -4.70 0.17
N GLN A 21 -13.76 -5.00 -0.96
CA GLN A 21 -14.70 -6.11 -1.06
C GLN A 21 -14.01 -7.47 -1.09
N ASP A 22 -12.75 -7.54 -1.54
CA ASP A 22 -11.92 -8.74 -1.42
C ASP A 22 -11.33 -8.79 -0.01
N GLN A 23 -12.07 -9.41 0.91
CA GLN A 23 -11.71 -9.43 2.33
C GLN A 23 -10.33 -10.06 2.58
N ASN A 24 -9.93 -11.08 1.82
CA ASN A 24 -8.63 -11.72 1.98
C ASN A 24 -7.49 -10.77 1.57
N LEU A 25 -7.67 -10.08 0.44
CA LEU A 25 -6.67 -9.15 -0.06
C LEU A 25 -6.62 -7.88 0.81
N TRP A 26 -7.77 -7.42 1.29
CA TRP A 26 -7.88 -6.28 2.21
C TRP A 26 -7.21 -6.57 3.56
N ASP A 27 -7.44 -7.73 4.15
CA ASP A 27 -6.79 -8.14 5.41
C ASP A 27 -5.26 -8.17 5.27
N GLN A 28 -4.74 -8.55 4.11
CA GLN A 28 -3.29 -8.49 3.83
C GLN A 28 -2.76 -7.05 3.88
N PHE A 29 -3.47 -6.08 3.29
CA PHE A 29 -3.05 -4.67 3.35
C PHE A 29 -3.13 -4.11 4.77
N VAL A 30 -4.20 -4.42 5.49
CA VAL A 30 -4.38 -3.98 6.88
C VAL A 30 -3.26 -4.56 7.76
N ASN A 31 -2.93 -5.84 7.62
CA ASN A 31 -1.84 -6.47 8.36
C ASN A 31 -0.47 -5.85 8.02
N LEU A 32 -0.23 -5.51 6.75
CA LEU A 32 1.01 -4.83 6.34
C LEU A 32 1.15 -3.43 6.95
N GLU A 33 0.08 -2.64 7.00
CA GLU A 33 0.10 -1.33 7.64
C GLU A 33 0.30 -1.45 9.16
N LEU A 34 -0.35 -2.42 9.80
CA LEU A 34 -0.16 -2.70 11.22
C LEU A 34 1.29 -3.11 11.54
N ASP A 35 1.89 -3.97 10.73
CA ASP A 35 3.28 -4.39 10.91
C ASP A 35 4.27 -3.25 10.64
N THR A 36 3.96 -2.38 9.67
CA THR A 36 4.74 -1.17 9.40
C THR A 36 4.71 -0.23 10.60
N GLU A 37 3.53 0.03 11.17
CA GLU A 37 3.38 0.87 12.35
C GLU A 37 4.12 0.32 13.57
N LYS A 38 4.04 -1.00 13.81
CA LYS A 38 4.78 -1.66 14.89
C LYS A 38 6.28 -1.43 14.75
N ARG A 39 6.83 -1.61 13.54
CA ARG A 39 8.26 -1.38 13.28
C ARG A 39 8.67 0.06 13.50
N LEU A 40 7.84 1.02 13.08
CA LEU A 40 8.09 2.44 13.32
C LEU A 40 8.07 2.75 14.82
N THR A 41 7.10 2.20 15.55
CA THR A 41 7.00 2.35 17.01
C THR A 41 8.19 1.73 17.74
N ASP A 42 8.60 0.51 17.36
CA ASP A 42 9.74 -0.20 17.93
C ASP A 42 11.05 0.56 17.66
N ALA A 43 11.22 1.11 16.46
CA ALA A 43 12.39 1.92 16.12
C ALA A 43 12.43 3.24 16.90
N ALA A 44 11.29 3.92 17.02
CA ALA A 44 11.17 5.12 17.85
C ALA A 44 11.50 4.82 19.32
N ALA A 45 11.02 3.69 19.86
CA ALA A 45 11.33 3.24 21.22
C ALA A 45 12.82 2.93 21.43
N GLN A 46 13.54 2.51 20.38
CA GLN A 46 14.99 2.28 20.41
C GLN A 46 15.81 3.57 20.26
N GLY A 47 15.16 4.75 20.23
CA GLY A 47 15.83 6.04 20.05
C GLY A 47 16.43 6.24 18.66
N ARG A 48 16.12 5.34 17.72
CA ARG A 48 16.39 5.53 16.30
C ARG A 48 15.25 6.39 15.78
N TRP A 49 15.41 7.70 15.85
CA TRP A 49 14.60 8.60 15.04
C TRP A 49 14.90 8.24 13.59
N ILE A 50 13.98 7.50 12.97
CA ILE A 50 14.06 7.16 11.56
C ILE A 50 13.72 8.45 10.81
N ASP A 51 14.72 9.31 10.64
CA ASP A 51 14.66 10.44 9.69
C ASP A 51 14.85 9.95 8.24
N ASP A 52 15.17 8.68 8.05
CA ASP A 52 15.44 8.08 6.75
C ASP A 52 14.46 6.93 6.45
N PRO A 53 13.42 7.16 5.63
CA PRO A 53 12.44 6.15 5.26
C PRO A 53 13.06 4.92 4.53
N ASP A 54 14.32 5.02 4.09
CA ASP A 54 15.06 3.91 3.45
C ASP A 54 15.75 2.96 4.46
N VAL A 55 15.84 3.26 5.76
CA VAL A 55 16.45 2.31 6.74
C VAL A 55 15.51 1.13 7.06
N VAL A 56 14.30 1.12 6.50
CA VAL A 56 13.37 -0.03 6.44
C VAL A 56 13.75 -1.01 5.32
N LEU A 57 15.01 -1.02 4.83
CA LEU A 57 15.46 -1.76 3.64
C LEU A 57 15.98 -3.20 3.87
N ASP A 58 15.76 -3.82 5.04
CA ASP A 58 15.78 -5.30 5.08
C ASP A 58 14.56 -5.87 5.81
N PRO A 59 13.34 -5.61 5.30
CA PRO A 59 12.17 -6.27 5.80
C PRO A 59 12.19 -7.72 5.28
N PRO A 60 11.82 -8.74 6.10
CA PRO A 60 11.54 -10.07 5.56
C PRO A 60 10.58 -9.92 4.39
N LYS A 61 10.81 -10.70 3.32
CA LYS A 61 10.17 -10.70 1.98
C LYS A 61 8.63 -10.82 2.00
N LEU A 62 7.96 -9.95 2.73
CA LEU A 62 6.55 -9.69 2.59
C LEU A 62 6.38 -9.07 1.20
N PRO A 63 5.34 -9.45 0.42
CA PRO A 63 5.02 -8.71 -0.78
C PRO A 63 4.82 -7.25 -0.36
N SER A 64 5.64 -6.36 -0.91
CA SER A 64 5.48 -4.94 -0.64
C SER A 64 4.05 -4.54 -1.02
N MET A 65 3.49 -3.51 -0.38
CA MET A 65 2.17 -2.98 -0.73
C MET A 65 2.05 -2.70 -2.24
N ALA A 66 3.15 -2.30 -2.88
CA ALA A 66 3.26 -2.13 -4.32
C ALA A 66 3.10 -3.44 -5.11
N MET A 67 3.61 -4.57 -4.61
CA MET A 67 3.47 -5.88 -5.24
C MET A 67 2.01 -6.38 -5.17
N LEU A 68 1.33 -6.21 -4.03
CA LEU A 68 -0.09 -6.56 -3.91
C LEU A 68 -0.98 -5.71 -4.83
N VAL A 69 -0.73 -4.40 -4.90
CA VAL A 69 -1.47 -3.51 -5.82
C VAL A 69 -1.16 -3.87 -7.28
N PHE A 70 0.08 -4.22 -7.60
CA PHE A 70 0.47 -4.68 -8.93
C PHE A 70 -0.25 -5.99 -9.31
N ASP A 71 -0.27 -6.98 -8.43
CA ASP A 71 -0.96 -8.25 -8.68
C ASP A 71 -2.47 -8.03 -8.85
N PHE A 72 -3.08 -7.15 -8.06
CA PHE A 72 -4.48 -6.77 -8.19
C PHE A 72 -4.78 -6.13 -9.57
N LEU A 73 -3.97 -5.15 -9.99
CA LEU A 73 -4.15 -4.49 -11.28
C LEU A 73 -3.87 -5.42 -12.45
N ASN A 74 -2.86 -6.30 -12.37
CA ASN A 74 -2.56 -7.29 -13.40
C ASN A 74 -3.70 -8.29 -13.57
N ARG A 75 -4.30 -8.76 -12.48
CA ARG A 75 -5.46 -9.66 -12.55
C ARG A 75 -6.67 -9.00 -13.24
N ARG A 76 -6.82 -7.68 -13.08
CA ARG A 76 -7.97 -6.94 -13.61
C ARG A 76 -7.77 -6.43 -15.04
N TYR A 77 -6.61 -5.87 -15.34
CA TYR A 77 -6.31 -5.16 -16.59
C TYR A 77 -5.26 -5.86 -17.46
N GLY A 78 -4.67 -6.96 -16.98
CA GLY A 78 -3.57 -7.65 -17.65
C GLY A 78 -2.20 -7.02 -17.34
N PRO A 79 -1.10 -7.73 -17.66
CA PRO A 79 0.27 -7.31 -17.35
C PRO A 79 0.74 -6.07 -18.12
N ASP A 80 0.07 -5.74 -19.22
CA ASP A 80 0.43 -4.60 -20.09
C ASP A 80 -0.25 -3.28 -19.67
N HIS A 81 -0.89 -3.24 -18.48
CA HIS A 81 -1.49 -2.01 -17.99
C HIS A 81 -0.42 -0.94 -17.69
N HIS A 82 -0.71 0.31 -18.04
CA HIS A 82 0.20 1.44 -17.80
C HIS A 82 -0.27 2.38 -16.69
N LEU A 83 -1.22 1.96 -15.86
CA LEU A 83 -1.76 2.81 -14.78
C LEU A 83 -0.70 3.19 -13.75
N ASP A 84 -0.69 4.45 -13.31
CA ASP A 84 0.10 4.89 -12.17
C ASP A 84 -0.37 4.17 -10.89
N ARG A 85 0.56 3.57 -10.16
CA ARG A 85 0.22 2.79 -8.95
C ARG A 85 0.36 3.63 -7.68
N GLY A 86 1.12 4.73 -7.74
CA GLY A 86 1.45 5.54 -6.57
C GLY A 86 0.19 6.10 -5.90
N SER A 87 -0.71 6.70 -6.68
CA SER A 87 -1.94 7.28 -6.13
C SER A 87 -2.89 6.23 -5.53
N LEU A 88 -2.98 5.04 -6.14
CA LEU A 88 -3.80 3.95 -5.61
C LEU A 88 -3.22 3.38 -4.31
N ILE A 89 -1.90 3.18 -4.26
CA ILE A 89 -1.21 2.77 -3.04
C ILE A 89 -1.52 3.74 -1.90
N LEU A 90 -1.37 5.06 -2.13
CA LEU A 90 -1.63 6.07 -1.10
C LEU A 90 -3.07 6.02 -0.59
N GLU A 91 -4.06 5.87 -1.47
CA GLU A 91 -5.46 5.77 -1.06
C GLU A 91 -5.75 4.49 -0.26
N ILE A 92 -5.19 3.35 -0.66
CA ILE A 92 -5.34 2.08 0.08
C ILE A 92 -4.69 2.20 1.47
N ARG A 93 -3.48 2.77 1.55
CA ARG A 93 -2.78 3.03 2.83
C ARG A 93 -3.64 3.89 3.74
N ARG A 94 -4.14 5.01 3.22
CA ARG A 94 -5.01 5.93 3.94
C ARG A 94 -6.21 5.19 4.54
N ARG A 95 -6.91 4.39 3.73
CA ARG A 95 -8.10 3.66 4.18
C ARG A 95 -7.77 2.56 5.20
N ALA A 96 -6.68 1.82 5.01
CA ALA A 96 -6.24 0.80 5.94
C ALA A 96 -5.86 1.41 7.30
N ARG A 97 -5.16 2.55 7.29
CA ARG A 97 -4.81 3.31 8.51
C ARG A 97 -6.05 3.86 9.22
N LEU A 98 -7.03 4.40 8.48
CA LEU A 98 -8.32 4.80 9.05
C LEU A 98 -9.06 3.66 9.74
N GLN A 99 -9.07 2.46 9.15
CA GLN A 99 -9.68 1.28 9.78
C GLN A 99 -8.95 0.86 11.07
N LEU A 100 -7.63 0.97 11.08
CA LEU A 100 -6.80 0.64 12.24
C LEU A 100 -6.78 1.74 13.32
N GLY A 101 -7.36 2.92 13.03
CA GLY A 101 -7.26 4.10 13.92
C GLY A 101 -5.87 4.73 13.97
N LEU A 102 -5.05 4.49 12.93
CA LEU A 102 -3.69 5.03 12.80
C LEU A 102 -3.69 6.43 12.17
N PRO A 103 -2.66 7.26 12.45
CA PRO A 103 -2.52 8.57 11.82
C PRO A 103 -2.32 8.46 10.30
N VAL A 104 -2.97 9.35 9.54
CA VAL A 104 -2.95 9.45 8.06
C VAL A 104 -2.14 10.66 7.62
#